data_AF-A0A380TLZ3-F1
#
_entry.id   AF-A0A380TLZ3-F1
#
_cell.length_a   1.000
_cell.length_b   1.000
_cell.length_c   1.000
_cell.angle_alpha   90.00
_cell.angle_beta   90.00
_cell.angle_gamma   90.00
#
_symmetry.space_group_name_H-M   'P 1'
#
loop_
_entity.id
_entity.type
_entity.pdbx_description
1 polymer ?
#
loop_
_entity_poly.entity_id
_entity_poly.type
_entity_poly.pdbx_seq_one_letter_code
_entity_poly.pdbx_strand_id
1 'polypeptide(L)'
;MVATILVLFMTIPGLALFYGGMVRKKNVLATMMASFASCCLIALIWVIFGYSFAFTPNNGFIGSTDRLFLHGLDLFSEEGKLTIYPGASSIPKSVFMLFQMAFAIIAGAIITGSFAERMKFSALLAFVGLWSALIYVPTAHWVWGLDGWLASDGVLDYAGGK
;
A
#
# COMPACT_ATOMS: atom_id res chain seq x y z
N MET A 1 -3.58 14.60 -4.50
CA MET A 1 -4.85 13.84 -4.63
C MET A 1 -5.04 13.24 -6.00
N VAL A 2 -4.92 14.01 -7.10
CA VAL A 2 -5.07 13.45 -8.46
C VAL A 2 -4.12 12.28 -8.71
N ALA A 3 -2.85 12.40 -8.32
CA ALA A 3 -1.88 11.31 -8.43
C ALA A 3 -2.33 10.04 -7.67
N THR A 4 -2.87 10.16 -6.47
CA THR A 4 -3.43 9.03 -5.70
C THR A 4 -4.53 8.30 -6.48
N ILE A 5 -5.44 9.07 -7.11
CA ILE A 5 -6.52 8.50 -7.92
C ILE A 5 -5.96 7.75 -9.13
N LEU A 6 -4.94 8.31 -9.80
CA LEU A 6 -4.29 7.65 -10.93
C LEU A 6 -3.63 6.33 -10.52
N VAL A 7 -2.96 6.27 -9.36
CA VAL A 7 -2.36 5.02 -8.85
C VAL A 7 -3.44 4.01 -8.48
N LEU A 8 -4.53 4.43 -7.84
CA LEU A 8 -5.67 3.55 -7.59
C LEU A 8 -6.31 3.04 -8.89
N PHE A 9 -6.36 3.88 -9.92
CA PHE A 9 -6.89 3.53 -11.23
C PHE A 9 -6.08 2.43 -11.94
N MET A 10 -4.77 2.36 -11.66
CA MET A 10 -3.92 1.25 -12.11
C MET A 10 -4.38 -0.09 -11.52
N THR A 11 -4.96 -0.10 -10.31
CA THR A 11 -5.50 -1.34 -9.70
C THR A 11 -6.94 -1.59 -10.15
N ILE A 12 -7.81 -0.59 -9.97
CA ILE A 12 -9.24 -0.67 -10.29
C ILE A 12 -9.58 0.45 -11.30
N PRO A 13 -9.88 0.12 -12.57
CA PRO A 13 -10.02 -1.21 -13.15
C PRO A 13 -8.74 -1.78 -13.79
N GLY A 14 -7.61 -1.05 -13.81
CA GLY A 14 -6.42 -1.39 -14.63
C GLY A 14 -5.95 -2.85 -14.54
N LEU A 15 -5.45 -3.27 -13.37
CA LEU A 15 -4.96 -4.64 -13.15
C LEU A 15 -6.08 -5.68 -13.22
N ALA A 16 -7.28 -5.35 -12.75
CA ALA A 16 -8.42 -6.27 -12.83
C ALA A 16 -8.73 -6.64 -14.30
N LEU A 17 -8.74 -5.65 -15.20
CA LEU A 17 -8.92 -5.87 -16.63
C LEU A 17 -7.71 -6.56 -17.26
N PHE A 18 -6.49 -6.16 -16.87
CA PHE A 18 -5.26 -6.75 -17.40
C PHE A 18 -5.17 -8.25 -17.12
N TYR A 19 -5.30 -8.66 -15.85
CA TYR A 19 -5.27 -10.09 -15.49
C TYR A 19 -6.55 -10.82 -15.90
N GLY A 20 -7.70 -10.14 -15.89
CA GLY A 20 -8.94 -10.69 -16.45
C GLY A 20 -8.80 -11.06 -17.93
N GLY A 21 -8.07 -10.27 -18.72
CA GLY A 21 -7.82 -10.54 -20.14
C GLY A 21 -6.84 -11.70 -20.40
N MET A 22 -6.02 -12.08 -19.42
CA MET A 22 -5.03 -13.15 -19.52
C MET A 22 -5.56 -14.53 -19.12
N VAL A 23 -6.76 -14.60 -18.54
CA VAL A 23 -7.38 -15.85 -18.06
C VAL A 23 -8.47 -16.35 -19.01
N ARG A 24 -8.88 -17.60 -18.83
CA ARG A 24 -9.98 -18.18 -19.63
C ARG A 24 -11.29 -17.45 -19.29
N LYS A 25 -12.17 -17.28 -20.29
CA LYS A 25 -13.47 -16.59 -20.15
C LYS A 25 -14.27 -17.00 -18.90
N LYS A 26 -14.26 -18.30 -18.55
CA LYS A 26 -14.96 -18.84 -17.37
C LYS A 26 -14.43 -18.34 -16.02
N ASN A 27 -13.18 -17.85 -15.98
CA ASN A 27 -12.48 -17.45 -14.77
C ASN A 27 -12.25 -15.92 -14.67
N VAL A 28 -12.61 -15.15 -15.70
CA VAL A 28 -12.44 -13.69 -15.75
C VAL A 28 -13.05 -13.02 -14.52
N LEU A 29 -14.31 -13.37 -14.20
CA LEU A 29 -15.01 -12.78 -13.06
C LEU A 29 -14.29 -13.08 -11.74
N ALA A 30 -13.82 -14.31 -11.54
CA ALA A 30 -13.10 -14.70 -10.34
C ALA A 30 -11.76 -13.94 -10.19
N THR A 31 -11.03 -13.76 -11.29
CA THR A 31 -9.76 -13.02 -11.30
C THR A 31 -9.98 -11.53 -11.02
N MET A 32 -11.01 -10.91 -11.61
CA MET A 32 -11.36 -9.52 -11.33
C MET A 32 -11.76 -9.32 -9.87
N MET A 33 -12.56 -10.24 -9.32
CA MET A 33 -12.96 -10.22 -7.90
C MET A 33 -11.76 -10.41 -6.96
N ALA A 34 -10.76 -11.21 -7.33
CA ALA A 34 -9.54 -11.38 -6.56
C ALA A 34 -8.75 -10.06 -6.44
N SER A 35 -8.59 -9.31 -7.53
CA SER A 35 -7.93 -8.00 -7.51
C SER A 35 -8.71 -6.98 -6.68
N PHE A 36 -10.04 -6.93 -6.81
CA PHE A 36 -10.89 -6.03 -6.04
C PHE A 36 -10.86 -6.36 -4.53
N ALA A 37 -11.04 -7.64 -4.16
CA ALA A 37 -11.01 -8.06 -2.78
C ALA A 37 -9.65 -7.83 -2.11
N SER A 38 -8.56 -8.05 -2.86
CA SER A 38 -7.20 -7.76 -2.39
C SER A 38 -7.00 -6.26 -2.15
N CYS A 39 -7.51 -5.40 -3.03
CA CYS A 39 -7.51 -3.96 -2.82
C CYS A 39 -8.20 -3.57 -1.51
N CYS A 40 -9.41 -4.08 -1.24
CA CYS A 40 -10.13 -3.81 0.00
C CYS A 40 -9.37 -4.32 1.23
N LEU A 41 -8.82 -5.53 1.16
CA LEU A 41 -8.07 -6.13 2.26
C LEU A 41 -6.82 -5.31 2.61
N ILE A 42 -6.03 -4.93 1.61
CA ILE A 42 -4.81 -4.14 1.81
C ILE A 42 -5.16 -2.75 2.34
N ALA A 43 -6.22 -2.12 1.84
CA ALA A 43 -6.69 -0.83 2.36
C ALA A 43 -7.03 -0.91 3.86
N LEU A 44 -7.72 -1.97 4.30
CA LEU A 44 -8.02 -2.19 5.72
C LEU A 44 -6.76 -2.41 6.55
N ILE A 45 -5.85 -3.28 6.11
CA ILE A 45 -4.55 -3.51 6.77
C ILE A 45 -3.78 -2.20 6.92
N TRP A 46 -3.74 -1.39 5.86
CA TRP A 46 -3.05 -0.12 5.82
C TRP A 46 -3.59 0.87 6.84
N VAL A 47 -4.92 1.03 6.91
CA VAL A 47 -5.60 1.94 7.84
C VAL A 47 -5.46 1.48 9.29
N ILE A 48 -5.56 0.17 9.54
CA ILE A 48 -5.50 -0.36 10.92
C ILE A 48 -4.10 -0.22 11.50
N PHE A 49 -3.06 -0.62 10.76
CA PHE A 49 -1.69 -0.58 11.29
C PHE A 49 -0.60 -0.32 10.26
N GLY A 50 -0.82 -0.62 8.98
CA GLY A 50 0.24 -0.56 7.96
C GLY A 50 0.86 0.82 7.82
N TYR A 51 0.04 1.88 7.82
CA TYR A 51 0.54 3.25 7.78
C TYR A 51 1.39 3.62 9.00
N SER A 52 0.98 3.19 10.20
CA SER A 52 1.71 3.47 11.44
C SER A 52 3.11 2.87 11.37
N PHE A 53 3.20 1.56 11.10
CA PHE A 53 4.48 0.87 11.07
C PHE A 53 5.36 1.26 9.87
N ALA A 54 4.79 1.78 8.78
CA ALA A 54 5.58 2.24 7.64
C ALA A 54 6.15 3.66 7.86
N PHE A 55 5.38 4.59 8.43
CA PHE A 55 5.69 6.03 8.37
C PHE A 55 5.79 6.76 9.71
N THR A 56 5.75 6.05 10.83
CA THR A 56 6.05 6.67 12.14
C THR A 56 7.50 6.40 12.57
N PRO A 57 8.16 7.34 13.26
CA PRO A 57 9.52 7.16 13.77
C PRO A 57 9.61 6.03 14.81
N ASN A 58 10.68 5.24 14.80
CA ASN A 58 10.96 4.22 15.84
C ASN A 58 12.41 3.69 15.72
N ASN A 59 12.67 2.80 14.76
CA ASN A 59 13.98 2.22 14.50
C ASN A 59 14.15 1.95 12.99
N GLY A 60 15.35 1.59 12.54
CA GLY A 60 15.61 1.42 11.10
C GLY A 60 14.82 0.34 10.37
N PHE A 61 14.22 -0.61 11.10
CA PHE A 61 13.54 -1.77 10.52
C PHE A 61 12.00 -1.67 10.52
N ILE A 62 11.41 -0.97 11.48
CA ILE A 62 9.96 -0.84 11.60
C ILE A 62 9.59 0.41 12.39
N GLY A 63 8.48 1.05 12.00
CA GLY A 63 7.91 2.19 12.71
C GLY A 63 7.25 1.82 14.05
N SER A 64 6.58 2.79 14.65
CA SER A 64 5.88 2.69 15.93
C SER A 64 4.38 2.38 15.79
N THR A 65 3.72 2.25 16.93
CA THR A 65 2.26 2.10 17.06
C THR A 65 1.51 3.42 17.24
N ASP A 66 2.17 4.57 17.11
CA ASP A 66 1.59 5.88 17.48
C ASP A 66 0.39 6.28 16.62
N ARG A 67 0.26 5.69 15.42
CA ARG A 67 -0.83 5.97 14.47
C ARG A 67 -1.64 4.74 14.10
N LEU A 68 -1.74 3.77 15.03
CA LEU A 68 -2.72 2.68 14.89
C LEU A 68 -4.13 3.26 14.69
N PHE A 69 -4.90 2.66 13.79
CA PHE A 69 -6.22 3.14 13.36
C PHE A 69 -6.24 4.61 12.91
N LEU A 70 -5.10 5.12 12.41
CA LEU A 70 -4.91 6.52 12.04
C LEU A 70 -5.11 7.50 13.22
N HIS A 71 -4.88 7.03 14.46
CA HIS A 71 -4.98 7.86 15.64
C HIS A 71 -4.07 9.10 15.53
N GLY A 72 -4.60 10.27 15.88
CA GLY A 72 -3.89 11.55 15.77
C GLY A 72 -3.66 12.04 14.33
N LEU A 73 -4.21 11.36 13.32
CA LEU A 73 -4.21 11.82 11.93
C LEU A 73 -5.50 12.57 11.66
N ASP A 74 -5.44 13.88 11.86
CA ASP A 74 -6.58 14.73 11.60
C ASP A 74 -6.84 14.81 10.08
N LEU A 75 -7.94 14.20 9.64
CA LEU A 75 -8.30 14.12 8.22
C LEU A 75 -8.88 15.45 7.72
N PHE A 76 -9.35 16.32 8.62
CA PHE A 76 -10.13 17.52 8.30
C PHE A 76 -9.61 18.81 8.94
N SER A 77 -8.67 18.74 9.89
CA SER A 77 -8.18 19.96 10.56
C SER A 77 -7.09 20.71 9.80
N GLU A 78 -7.22 22.03 9.81
CA GLU A 78 -6.38 22.99 9.10
C GLU A 78 -5.01 23.23 9.77
N GLU A 79 -4.83 22.83 11.02
CA GLU A 79 -3.73 23.30 11.89
C GLU A 79 -2.47 22.44 11.85
N GLY A 80 -2.48 21.31 11.12
CA GLY A 80 -1.37 20.37 11.07
C GLY A 80 -1.18 19.70 9.71
N LYS A 81 -1.52 20.44 8.63
CA LYS A 81 -1.69 19.90 7.26
C LYS A 81 -0.46 19.12 6.81
N LEU A 82 0.73 19.69 6.95
CA LEU A 82 1.91 19.26 6.21
C LEU A 82 2.56 17.97 6.75
N THR A 83 3.03 17.10 5.85
CA THR A 83 3.76 15.90 6.27
C THR A 83 5.11 16.28 6.88
N ILE A 84 5.59 15.45 7.81
CA ILE A 84 6.96 15.52 8.33
C ILE A 84 7.98 14.84 7.41
N TYR A 85 7.54 14.27 6.28
CA TYR A 85 8.43 13.59 5.34
C TYR A 85 9.24 14.63 4.56
N PRO A 86 10.60 14.55 4.54
CA PRO A 86 11.45 15.56 3.91
C PRO A 86 11.09 15.86 2.46
N GLY A 87 10.70 14.84 1.69
CA GLY A 87 10.32 14.98 0.28
C GLY A 87 8.85 15.36 0.01
N ALA A 88 8.03 15.50 1.05
CA ALA A 88 6.59 15.76 0.91
C ALA A 88 6.08 16.77 1.96
N SER A 89 6.95 17.68 2.39
CA SER A 89 6.64 18.68 3.41
C SER A 89 5.54 19.68 3.01
N SER A 90 5.14 19.74 1.74
CA SER A 90 4.04 20.58 1.24
C SER A 90 2.71 19.85 1.07
N ILE A 91 2.65 18.54 1.36
CA ILE A 91 1.47 17.70 1.12
C ILE A 91 0.70 17.47 2.43
N PRO A 92 -0.64 17.44 2.42
CA PRO A 92 -1.40 17.07 3.59
C PRO A 92 -1.11 15.64 4.09
N LYS A 93 -1.02 15.40 5.40
CA LYS A 93 -0.79 14.06 6.00
C LYS A 93 -1.81 13.03 5.53
N SER A 94 -3.08 13.42 5.42
CA SER A 94 -4.18 12.58 4.92
C SER A 94 -3.97 12.19 3.45
N VAL A 95 -3.56 13.14 2.61
CA VAL A 95 -3.27 12.92 1.19
C VAL A 95 -2.07 12.00 1.02
N PHE A 96 -1.02 12.18 1.83
CA PHE A 96 0.15 11.32 1.81
C PHE A 96 -0.18 9.88 2.27
N MET A 97 -0.99 9.72 3.32
CA MET A 97 -1.46 8.41 3.77
C MET A 97 -2.23 7.68 2.67
N LEU A 98 -3.17 8.36 1.99
CA LEU A 98 -3.93 7.80 0.88
C LEU A 98 -3.06 7.49 -0.34
N PHE A 99 -2.09 8.36 -0.64
CA PHE A 99 -1.13 8.15 -1.72
C PHE A 99 -0.31 6.88 -1.48
N GLN A 100 0.25 6.72 -0.29
CA GLN A 100 1.03 5.53 0.07
C GLN A 100 0.17 4.26 0.15
N MET A 101 -1.07 4.39 0.59
CA MET A 101 -2.04 3.29 0.53
C MET A 101 -2.22 2.78 -0.91
N ALA A 102 -2.25 3.67 -1.90
CA ALA A 102 -2.38 3.28 -3.30
C ALA A 102 -1.18 2.45 -3.78
N PHE A 103 0.04 2.76 -3.32
CA PHE A 103 1.24 1.94 -3.59
C PHE A 103 1.16 0.57 -2.91
N ALA A 104 0.67 0.50 -1.68
CA ALA A 104 0.45 -0.76 -0.99
C ALA A 104 -0.52 -1.65 -1.76
N ILE A 105 -1.63 -1.05 -2.21
CA ILE A 105 -2.68 -1.73 -2.97
C ILE A 105 -2.14 -2.28 -4.28
N ILE A 106 -1.48 -1.47 -5.11
CA ILE A 106 -0.99 -1.92 -6.43
C ILE A 106 0.07 -3.02 -6.27
N ALA A 107 0.98 -2.88 -5.30
CA ALA A 107 2.03 -3.86 -5.06
C ALA A 107 1.46 -5.24 -4.67
N GLY A 108 0.47 -5.27 -3.77
CA GLY A 108 -0.20 -6.52 -3.39
C GLY A 108 -1.16 -7.05 -4.46
N ALA A 109 -1.76 -6.16 -5.27
CA ALA A 109 -2.65 -6.57 -6.36
C ALA A 109 -1.89 -7.19 -7.55
N ILE A 110 -0.63 -6.85 -7.78
CA ILE A 110 0.20 -7.50 -8.82
C ILE A 110 0.37 -9.01 -8.53
N ILE A 111 0.50 -9.37 -7.25
CA ILE A 111 0.64 -10.76 -6.80
C ILE A 111 -0.56 -11.62 -7.20
N THR A 112 -1.78 -11.05 -7.21
CA THR A 112 -2.99 -11.82 -7.53
C THR A 112 -2.98 -12.34 -8.96
N GLY A 113 -2.37 -11.62 -9.88
CA GLY A 113 -2.21 -12.04 -11.27
C GLY A 113 -1.28 -13.23 -11.45
N SER A 114 -0.20 -13.32 -10.66
CA SER A 114 0.77 -14.43 -10.75
C SER A 114 0.18 -15.79 -10.38
N PHE A 115 -0.86 -15.80 -9.53
CA PHE A 115 -1.54 -17.01 -9.06
C PHE A 115 -2.92 -17.23 -9.67
N ALA A 116 -3.28 -16.43 -10.68
CA ALA A 116 -4.58 -16.52 -11.33
C ALA A 116 -4.87 -17.96 -11.81
N GLU A 117 -6.07 -18.46 -11.48
CA GLU A 117 -6.54 -19.83 -11.75
C GLU A 117 -5.83 -20.98 -10.97
N ARG A 118 -4.86 -20.71 -10.08
CA ARG A 118 -4.03 -21.77 -9.44
C ARG A 118 -4.13 -21.87 -7.92
N MET A 119 -4.83 -20.94 -7.25
CA MET A 119 -5.00 -20.92 -5.80
C MET A 119 -6.47 -20.76 -5.39
N LYS A 120 -6.82 -21.31 -4.22
CA LYS A 120 -8.11 -21.04 -3.57
C LYS A 120 -8.17 -19.55 -3.19
N PHE A 121 -9.34 -18.93 -3.38
CA PHE A 121 -9.55 -17.51 -3.10
C PHE A 121 -9.19 -17.12 -1.65
N SER A 122 -9.57 -17.93 -0.66
CA SER A 122 -9.22 -17.70 0.75
C SER A 122 -7.71 -17.77 0.99
N ALA A 123 -7.01 -18.72 0.36
CA ALA A 123 -5.56 -18.85 0.47
C ALA A 123 -4.85 -17.65 -0.18
N LEU A 124 -5.37 -17.15 -1.30
CA LEU A 124 -4.87 -15.94 -1.95
C LEU A 124 -5.02 -14.72 -1.05
N LEU A 125 -6.20 -14.49 -0.46
CA LEU A 125 -6.42 -13.36 0.44
C LEU A 125 -5.53 -13.44 1.68
N ALA A 126 -5.40 -14.62 2.30
CA ALA A 126 -4.51 -14.81 3.44
C ALA A 126 -3.06 -14.50 3.05
N PHE A 127 -2.60 -14.97 1.90
CA PHE A 127 -1.26 -14.72 1.41
C PHE A 127 -1.01 -13.22 1.16
N VAL A 128 -1.89 -12.55 0.43
CA VAL A 128 -1.75 -11.12 0.13
C VAL A 128 -1.81 -10.27 1.40
N GLY A 129 -2.69 -10.61 2.33
CA GLY A 129 -2.78 -9.93 3.62
C GLY A 129 -1.51 -10.07 4.46
N LEU A 130 -1.00 -11.31 4.60
CA LEU A 130 0.25 -11.56 5.32
C LEU A 130 1.45 -10.91 4.63
N TRP A 131 1.52 -10.98 3.30
CA TRP A 131 2.57 -10.33 2.53
C TRP A 131 2.54 -8.80 2.69
N SER A 132 1.35 -8.19 2.67
CA SER A 132 1.19 -6.76 2.90
C SER A 132 1.67 -6.36 4.30
N ALA A 133 1.27 -7.12 5.32
CA ALA A 133 1.62 -6.82 6.71
C ALA A 133 3.10 -7.07 7.04
N LEU A 134 3.67 -8.20 6.58
CA LEU A 134 4.98 -8.67 7.01
C LEU A 134 6.12 -8.33 6.05
N ILE A 135 5.82 -8.08 4.77
CA ILE A 135 6.84 -7.81 3.75
C ILE A 135 6.71 -6.37 3.28
N TYR A 136 5.53 -5.98 2.78
CA TYR A 136 5.36 -4.65 2.19
C TYR A 136 5.60 -3.56 3.24
N VAL A 137 4.92 -3.60 4.38
CA VAL A 137 5.01 -2.56 5.43
C VAL A 137 6.45 -2.37 5.94
N PRO A 138 7.21 -3.42 6.34
CA PRO A 138 8.61 -3.24 6.74
C PRO A 138 9.48 -2.71 5.60
N THR A 139 9.34 -3.25 4.38
CA THR A 139 10.15 -2.76 3.25
C THR A 139 9.86 -1.30 2.90
N ALA A 140 8.61 -0.85 3.03
CA ALA A 140 8.26 0.55 2.89
C ALA A 140 8.91 1.42 3.98
N HIS A 141 9.00 0.92 5.21
CA HIS A 141 9.73 1.62 6.28
C HIS A 141 11.22 1.72 6.00
N TRP A 142 11.85 0.66 5.49
CA TRP A 142 13.30 0.67 5.23
C TRP A 142 13.70 1.73 4.21
N VAL A 143 12.90 1.86 3.15
CA VAL A 143 13.19 2.71 1.99
C VAL A 143 12.62 4.12 2.13
N TRP A 144 11.44 4.26 2.74
CA TRP A 144 10.71 5.53 2.80
C TRP A 144 10.33 5.99 4.21
N GLY A 145 10.65 5.20 5.24
CA GLY A 145 10.55 5.64 6.63
C GLY A 145 11.57 6.73 6.91
N LEU A 146 11.25 7.64 7.84
CA LEU A 146 12.16 8.72 8.26
C LEU A 146 13.48 8.17 8.83
N ASP A 147 13.38 7.08 9.58
CA ASP A 147 14.53 6.43 10.23
C ASP A 147 14.96 5.16 9.45
N GLY A 148 14.39 4.91 8.28
CA GLY A 148 14.62 3.70 7.49
C GLY A 148 16.11 3.48 7.20
N TRP A 149 16.59 2.25 7.38
CA TRP A 149 18.01 1.96 7.21
C TRP A 149 18.49 2.12 5.76
N LEU A 150 17.69 1.71 4.77
CA LEU A 150 18.03 1.90 3.34
C LEU A 150 17.99 3.38 2.95
N ALA A 151 17.05 4.14 3.51
CA ALA A 151 16.99 5.58 3.34
C ALA A 151 18.26 6.26 3.92
N SER A 152 18.73 5.78 5.07
CA SER A 152 19.94 6.27 5.75
C SER A 152 21.23 5.92 5.00
N ASP A 153 21.28 4.75 4.37
CA ASP A 153 22.40 4.29 3.53
C ASP A 153 22.44 4.98 2.15
N GLY A 154 21.51 5.90 1.86
CA GLY A 154 21.51 6.71 0.65
C GLY A 154 20.90 6.03 -0.57
N VAL A 155 20.07 5.00 -0.39
CA VAL A 155 19.34 4.36 -1.50
C VAL A 155 18.33 5.33 -2.10
N LEU A 156 18.40 5.51 -3.42
CA LEU A 156 17.53 6.41 -4.17
C LEU A 156 16.39 5.62 -4.83
N ASP A 157 15.30 5.40 -4.11
CA ASP A 157 14.05 4.84 -4.67
C ASP A 157 12.93 5.89 -4.65
N TYR A 158 12.71 6.52 -5.80
CA TYR A 158 11.75 7.62 -5.97
C TYR A 158 10.28 7.17 -6.01
N ALA A 159 10.00 5.93 -6.44
CA ALA A 159 8.63 5.52 -6.78
C ALA A 159 8.31 4.03 -6.48
N GLY A 160 9.18 3.33 -5.76
CA GLY A 160 8.86 2.01 -5.19
C GLY A 160 9.17 0.88 -6.15
N GLY A 161 10.16 1.09 -7.01
CA GLY A 161 10.67 0.06 -7.91
C GLY A 161 11.43 -1.04 -7.17
N LYS A 162 11.93 -0.70 -5.97
CA LYS A 162 12.99 -1.34 -5.19
C LYS A 162 14.34 -1.28 -5.89
#